data_AF-A0A5B1CAV2-F1
#
_entry.id   AF-A0A5B1CAV2-F1
#
_cell.length_a   1.000
_cell.length_b   1.000
_cell.length_c   1.000
_cell.angle_alpha   90.00
_cell.angle_beta   90.00
_cell.angle_gamma   90.00
#
_symmetry.space_group_name_H-M   'P 1'
#
loop_
_entity.id
_entity.type
_entity.pdbx_description
1 polymer ?
#
loop_
_entity_poly.entity_id
_entity_poly.type
_entity_poly.pdbx_seq_one_letter_code
_entity_poly.pdbx_strand_id
1 'polypeptide(L)'
;MQANVQCVYLRCLPANDNDLRAIGSFHRCEAIDLGGTDISDAGVHHLVGMTNLQYLFLWHTGISDASVDSITNLPQLQILSVYNTAITDHGVKILNRSLPNCLICLEDDRYLFGDYRDSEALNLFLAT
;
A
#
# COMPACT_ATOMS: atom_id res chain seq x y z
N MET A 1 -18.52 -7.36 18.53
CA MET A 1 -17.18 -7.95 18.32
C MET A 1 -16.64 -7.36 17.03
N GLN A 2 -15.90 -6.24 17.10
CA GLN A 2 -15.25 -5.68 15.91
C GLN A 2 -14.06 -6.59 15.59
N ALA A 3 -14.00 -7.09 14.35
CA ALA A 3 -12.89 -7.87 13.86
C ALA A 3 -11.61 -7.02 13.96
N ASN A 4 -10.61 -7.54 14.65
CA ASN A 4 -9.30 -6.90 14.82
C ASN A 4 -8.46 -7.17 13.55
N VAL A 5 -8.92 -6.64 12.42
CA VAL A 5 -8.28 -6.86 11.12
C VAL A 5 -7.02 -6.00 11.07
N GLN A 6 -5.87 -6.63 11.32
CA GLN A 6 -4.56 -5.98 11.16
C GLN A 6 -4.10 -5.99 9.70
N CYS A 7 -4.59 -6.94 8.88
CA CYS A 7 -4.18 -7.06 7.49
C CYS A 7 -5.35 -7.33 6.55
N VAL A 8 -5.37 -6.68 5.39
CA VAL A 8 -6.35 -6.90 4.31
C VAL A 8 -5.61 -7.34 3.05
N TYR A 9 -5.86 -8.57 2.58
CA TYR A 9 -5.25 -9.10 1.36
C TYR A 9 -6.32 -9.34 0.31
N LEU A 10 -6.30 -8.53 -0.76
CA LEU A 10 -7.22 -8.62 -1.90
C LEU A 10 -6.49 -8.84 -3.24
N ARG A 11 -5.21 -9.21 -3.17
CA ARG A 11 -4.35 -9.48 -4.31
C ARG A 11 -5.03 -10.35 -5.37
N CYS A 12 -5.00 -9.90 -6.62
CA CYS A 12 -5.58 -10.58 -7.79
C CYS A 12 -7.09 -10.91 -7.67
N LEU A 13 -7.82 -10.26 -6.76
CA LEU A 13 -9.28 -10.32 -6.72
C LEU A 13 -9.87 -9.21 -7.60
N PRO A 14 -11.13 -9.33 -8.06
CA PRO A 14 -11.81 -8.27 -8.83
C PRO A 14 -12.24 -7.09 -7.92
N ALA A 15 -11.38 -6.68 -6.99
CA ALA A 15 -11.59 -5.52 -6.14
C ALA A 15 -11.41 -4.24 -6.99
N ASN A 16 -12.31 -3.28 -6.78
CA ASN A 16 -12.33 -1.96 -7.42
C ASN A 16 -12.49 -0.86 -6.36
N ASP A 17 -12.50 0.40 -6.80
CA ASP A 17 -12.57 1.56 -5.92
C ASP A 17 -13.76 1.56 -4.94
N ASN A 18 -14.90 0.94 -5.31
CA ASN A 18 -16.05 0.85 -4.41
C ASN A 18 -15.77 -0.05 -3.21
N ASP A 19 -14.96 -1.09 -3.38
CA ASP A 19 -14.60 -2.02 -2.31
C ASP A 19 -13.72 -1.32 -1.26
N LEU A 20 -12.88 -0.37 -1.69
CA LEU A 20 -12.03 0.44 -0.81
C LEU A 20 -12.81 1.36 0.12
N ARG A 21 -14.06 1.71 -0.22
CA ARG A 21 -14.93 2.52 0.65
C ARG A 21 -15.22 1.84 1.98
N ALA A 22 -15.38 0.51 1.97
CA ALA A 22 -15.56 -0.26 3.19
C ALA A 22 -14.23 -0.43 3.95
N ILE A 23 -13.13 -0.62 3.21
CA ILE A 23 -11.80 -0.89 3.78
C ILE A 23 -11.22 0.34 4.48
N GLY A 24 -11.50 1.54 3.98
CA GLY A 24 -11.07 2.81 4.62
C GLY A 24 -11.58 2.99 6.06
N SER A 25 -12.59 2.21 6.50
CA SER A 25 -13.07 2.22 7.89
C SER A 25 -12.24 1.37 8.85
N PHE A 26 -11.29 0.56 8.36
CA PHE A 26 -10.42 -0.28 9.17
C PHE A 26 -9.20 0.50 9.69
N HIS A 27 -9.42 1.48 10.56
CA HIS A 27 -8.38 2.39 11.08
C HIS A 27 -7.23 1.71 11.85
N ARG A 28 -7.35 0.41 12.16
CA ARG A 28 -6.32 -0.39 12.85
C ARG A 28 -5.50 -1.28 11.93
N CYS A 29 -5.76 -1.24 10.63
CA CYS A 29 -5.05 -2.07 9.67
C CYS A 29 -3.62 -1.53 9.48
N GLU A 30 -2.65 -2.44 9.55
CA GLU A 30 -1.21 -2.19 9.42
C GLU A 30 -0.69 -2.60 8.04
N ALA A 31 -1.35 -3.56 7.37
CA ALA A 31 -0.95 -4.04 6.04
C ALA A 31 -2.13 -4.17 5.08
N ILE A 32 -1.98 -3.64 3.87
CA ILE A 32 -2.95 -3.79 2.77
C ILE A 32 -2.23 -4.24 1.51
N ASP A 33 -2.70 -5.35 0.93
CA ASP A 33 -2.26 -5.81 -0.39
C ASP A 33 -3.42 -5.74 -1.39
N LEU A 34 -3.28 -4.82 -2.35
CA LEU A 34 -4.19 -4.57 -3.47
C LEU A 34 -3.49 -4.87 -4.81
N GLY A 35 -2.39 -5.62 -4.80
CA GLY A 35 -1.64 -5.91 -6.01
C GLY A 35 -2.49 -6.63 -7.07
N GLY A 36 -2.42 -6.16 -8.31
CA GLY A 36 -3.14 -6.77 -9.44
C GLY A 36 -4.67 -6.64 -9.36
N THR A 37 -5.17 -5.61 -8.70
CA THR A 37 -6.60 -5.25 -8.61
C THR A 37 -6.93 -4.07 -9.53
N ASP A 38 -8.22 -3.77 -9.72
CA ASP A 38 -8.70 -2.66 -10.57
C ASP A 38 -8.84 -1.34 -9.77
N ILE A 39 -7.84 -1.07 -8.93
CA ILE A 39 -7.78 0.15 -8.11
C ILE A 39 -7.19 1.30 -8.91
N SER A 40 -7.85 2.45 -8.84
CA SER A 40 -7.41 3.71 -9.44
C SER A 40 -6.97 4.74 -8.39
N ASP A 41 -6.53 5.92 -8.84
CA ASP A 41 -6.23 7.06 -7.96
C ASP A 41 -7.42 7.42 -7.05
N ALA A 42 -8.66 7.27 -7.55
CA ALA A 42 -9.87 7.54 -6.77
C ALA A 42 -10.05 6.54 -5.62
N GLY A 43 -9.71 5.27 -5.84
CA GLY A 43 -9.73 4.24 -4.81
C GLY A 43 -8.72 4.52 -3.70
N VAL A 44 -7.48 4.89 -4.05
CA VAL A 44 -6.42 5.20 -3.06
C VAL A 44 -6.82 6.34 -2.13
N HIS A 45 -7.63 7.30 -2.60
CA HIS A 45 -8.14 8.38 -1.76
C HIS A 45 -8.95 7.88 -0.54
N HIS A 46 -9.59 6.71 -0.65
CA HIS A 46 -10.31 6.10 0.48
C HIS A 46 -9.41 5.53 1.58
N LEU A 47 -8.10 5.42 1.33
CA LEU A 47 -7.12 4.99 2.33
C LEU A 47 -6.63 6.16 3.20
N VAL A 48 -6.90 7.41 2.80
CA VAL A 48 -6.52 8.63 3.53
C VAL A 48 -7.24 8.65 4.87
N GLY A 49 -6.52 8.33 5.96
CA GLY A 49 -7.07 8.16 7.30
C GLY A 49 -6.76 6.81 7.95
N MET A 50 -6.17 5.87 7.21
CA MET A 50 -5.61 4.63 7.75
C MET A 50 -4.22 4.92 8.33
N THR A 51 -4.15 5.75 9.38
CA THR A 51 -2.89 6.32 9.91
C THR A 51 -1.96 5.30 10.55
N ASN A 52 -2.42 4.06 10.78
CA ASN A 52 -1.61 2.96 11.29
C ASN A 52 -1.03 2.07 10.17
N LEU A 53 -1.33 2.38 8.90
CA LEU A 53 -0.87 1.58 7.77
C LEU A 53 0.64 1.72 7.61
N GLN A 54 1.32 0.58 7.65
CA GLN A 54 2.77 0.44 7.53
C GLN A 54 3.18 -0.18 6.20
N TYR A 55 2.35 -1.08 5.66
CA TYR A 55 2.65 -1.83 4.44
C TYR A 55 1.52 -1.67 3.43
N LEU A 56 1.83 -1.15 2.24
CA LEU A 56 0.86 -0.93 1.17
C LEU A 56 1.41 -1.43 -0.17
N PHE A 57 0.74 -2.44 -0.74
CA PHE A 57 1.09 -3.01 -2.04
C PHE A 57 0.05 -2.62 -3.09
N LEU A 58 0.49 -1.84 -4.06
CA LEU A 58 -0.32 -1.32 -5.17
C LEU A 58 0.27 -1.70 -6.53
N TRP A 59 1.11 -2.73 -6.58
CA TRP A 59 1.72 -3.17 -7.84
C TRP A 59 0.66 -3.64 -8.85
N HIS A 60 0.90 -3.42 -10.14
CA HIS A 60 -0.07 -3.72 -11.21
C HIS A 60 -1.48 -3.14 -10.97
N THR A 61 -1.58 -1.94 -10.41
CA THR A 61 -2.85 -1.19 -10.31
C THR A 61 -2.86 0.00 -11.28
N GLY A 62 -4.03 0.63 -11.44
CA GLY A 62 -4.24 1.78 -12.33
C GLY A 62 -3.86 3.14 -11.75
N ILE A 63 -3.02 3.18 -10.71
CA ILE A 63 -2.65 4.43 -10.04
C ILE A 63 -1.59 5.22 -10.83
N SER A 64 -1.57 6.53 -10.61
CA SER A 64 -0.65 7.48 -11.23
C SER A 64 -0.09 8.47 -10.21
N ASP A 65 0.67 9.46 -10.67
CA ASP A 65 1.15 10.57 -9.82
C ASP A 65 0.00 11.31 -9.10
N ALA A 66 -1.25 11.18 -9.56
CA ALA A 66 -2.42 11.76 -8.88
C ALA A 66 -2.71 11.10 -7.51
N SER A 67 -2.30 9.86 -7.29
CA SER A 67 -2.42 9.17 -6.00
C SER A 67 -1.38 9.63 -4.96
N VAL A 68 -0.29 10.29 -5.37
CA VAL A 68 0.85 10.61 -4.50
C VAL A 68 0.44 11.44 -3.30
N ASP A 69 -0.37 12.48 -3.50
CA ASP A 69 -0.87 13.32 -2.40
C ASP A 69 -1.66 12.49 -1.38
N SER A 70 -2.45 11.52 -1.83
CA SER A 70 -3.18 10.62 -0.92
C SER A 70 -2.23 9.68 -0.16
N ILE A 71 -1.23 9.12 -0.83
CA ILE A 71 -0.25 8.20 -0.24
C ILE A 71 0.62 8.90 0.82
N THR A 72 1.01 10.15 0.58
CA THR A 72 1.82 10.93 1.55
C THR A 72 1.08 11.26 2.85
N ASN A 73 -0.25 11.11 2.88
CA ASN A 73 -1.07 11.25 4.09
C ASN A 73 -1.12 9.96 4.95
N LEU A 74 -0.24 8.98 4.70
CA LEU A 74 -0.05 7.76 5.48
C LEU A 74 1.26 7.85 6.28
N PRO A 75 1.26 8.47 7.46
CA PRO A 75 2.49 8.89 8.14
C PRO A 75 3.33 7.74 8.72
N GLN A 76 2.75 6.53 8.83
CA GLN A 76 3.42 5.35 9.38
C GLN A 76 3.89 4.40 8.29
N LEU A 77 3.79 4.78 7.01
CA LEU A 77 4.14 3.90 5.91
C LEU A 77 5.65 3.61 5.92
N GLN A 78 5.98 2.32 5.91
CA GLN A 78 7.34 1.78 5.91
C GLN A 78 7.67 1.13 4.58
N ILE A 79 6.70 0.49 3.92
CA ILE A 79 6.88 -0.13 2.61
C ILE A 79 5.72 0.24 1.71
N LEU A 80 6.06 0.74 0.52
CA LEU A 80 5.13 1.03 -0.55
C LEU A 80 5.62 0.37 -1.83
N SER A 81 4.83 -0.57 -2.37
CA SER A 81 5.08 -1.12 -3.71
C SER A 81 4.20 -0.46 -4.75
N VAL A 82 4.82 0.14 -5.76
CA VAL A 82 4.17 0.78 -6.91
C VAL A 82 4.69 0.22 -8.23
N TYR A 83 5.24 -1.00 -8.18
CA TYR A 83 5.76 -1.70 -9.34
C TYR A 83 4.69 -1.85 -10.43
N ASN A 84 5.06 -1.55 -11.68
CA ASN A 84 4.18 -1.64 -12.84
C ASN A 84 2.87 -0.83 -12.68
N THR A 85 3.01 0.43 -12.26
CA THR A 85 1.94 1.45 -12.21
C THR A 85 2.29 2.64 -13.11
N ALA A 86 1.42 3.65 -13.19
CA ALA A 86 1.68 4.89 -13.93
C ALA A 86 2.34 5.99 -13.07
N ILE A 87 2.81 5.67 -11.86
CA ILE A 87 3.64 6.59 -11.07
C ILE A 87 4.97 6.80 -11.78
N THR A 88 5.34 8.07 -11.96
CA THR A 88 6.56 8.46 -12.67
C THR A 88 7.70 8.72 -11.70
N ASP A 89 8.92 8.90 -12.22
CA ASP A 89 10.08 9.35 -11.44
C ASP A 89 9.82 10.65 -10.68
N HIS A 90 8.91 11.50 -11.19
CA HIS A 90 8.51 12.72 -10.49
C HIS A 90 7.69 12.39 -9.24
N GLY A 91 6.68 11.53 -9.34
CA GLY A 91 5.91 11.04 -8.21
C GLY A 91 6.79 10.34 -7.17
N VAL A 92 7.70 9.46 -7.61
CA VAL A 92 8.66 8.78 -6.72
C VAL A 92 9.55 9.76 -5.95
N LYS A 93 10.00 10.85 -6.58
CA LYS A 93 10.79 11.90 -5.88
C LYS A 93 9.98 12.60 -4.80
N ILE A 94 8.68 12.82 -5.03
CA ILE A 94 7.78 13.42 -4.02
C ILE A 94 7.57 12.43 -2.87
N LEU A 95 7.31 11.16 -3.19
CA LEU A 95 7.14 10.09 -2.20
C LEU A 95 8.37 9.99 -1.29
N ASN A 96 9.58 9.90 -1.86
CA ASN A 96 10.83 9.85 -1.08
C ASN A 96 11.06 11.08 -0.20
N ARG A 97 10.63 12.28 -0.65
CA ARG A 97 10.76 13.51 0.16
C ARG A 97 9.75 13.56 1.31
N SER A 98 8.55 13.05 1.08
CA SER A 98 7.42 13.18 2.01
C SER A 98 7.35 12.01 2.99
N LEU A 99 7.86 10.83 2.59
CA LEU A 99 7.91 9.60 3.37
C LEU A 99 9.37 9.12 3.49
N PRO A 100 10.24 9.87 4.20
CA PRO A 100 11.68 9.59 4.22
C PRO A 100 12.07 8.26 4.88
N ASN A 101 11.17 7.65 5.65
CA ASN A 101 11.36 6.34 6.28
C ASN A 101 10.61 5.21 5.56
N CYS A 102 10.02 5.49 4.39
CA CYS A 102 9.30 4.50 3.59
C CYS A 102 10.20 3.99 2.47
N LEU A 103 10.37 2.67 2.41
CA LEU A 103 10.97 2.00 1.26
C LEU A 103 9.96 1.98 0.11
N ILE A 104 10.32 2.63 -1.00
CA ILE A 104 9.51 2.64 -2.22
C ILE A 104 10.03 1.55 -3.18
N CYS A 105 9.25 0.50 -3.37
CA CYS A 105 9.56 -0.62 -4.26
C CYS A 105 9.05 -0.34 -5.67
N LEU A 106 9.97 -0.33 -6.64
CA LEU A 106 9.70 -0.06 -8.07
C LEU A 106 9.95 -1.28 -8.97
N GLU A 107 10.36 -2.40 -8.38
CA GLU A 107 10.68 -3.66 -9.06
C GLU A 107 9.72 -4.76 -8.60
N ASP A 108 9.70 -5.88 -9.33
CA ASP A 108 8.86 -7.04 -8.97
C ASP A 108 9.29 -7.61 -7.60
N ASP A 109 8.53 -7.26 -6.58
CA ASP A 109 8.75 -7.62 -5.18
C ASP A 109 7.76 -8.67 -4.67
N ARG A 110 6.94 -9.25 -5.57
CA ARG A 110 5.91 -10.24 -5.24
C ARG A 110 6.45 -11.49 -4.56
N TYR A 111 7.74 -11.76 -4.71
CA TYR A 111 8.45 -12.86 -4.06
C TYR A 111 9.28 -12.43 -2.86
N LEU A 112 9.62 -11.15 -2.74
CA LEU A 112 10.44 -10.62 -1.65
C LEU A 112 9.66 -10.57 -0.34
N PHE A 113 8.34 -10.42 -0.44
CA PHE A 113 7.46 -10.33 0.72
C PHE A 113 6.42 -11.45 0.79
N GLY A 114 6.77 -12.64 0.29
CA GLY A 114 5.88 -13.81 0.24
C GLY A 114 5.20 -14.10 1.59
N ASP A 115 3.88 -14.22 1.55
CA ASP A 115 2.97 -14.51 2.67
C ASP A 115 3.35 -13.77 3.99
N TYR A 116 2.93 -12.50 4.10
CA TYR A 116 2.88 -11.68 5.34
C TYR A 116 2.10 -12.32 6.53
N ARG A 117 1.76 -13.60 6.45
CA ARG A 117 1.28 -14.39 7.59
C ARG A 117 2.39 -14.67 8.60
N ASP A 118 3.64 -14.68 8.16
CA ASP A 118 4.79 -14.89 9.05
C ASP A 118 5.54 -13.57 9.25
N SER A 119 5.28 -12.92 10.39
CA SER A 119 5.92 -11.67 10.83
C SER A 119 7.46 -11.70 10.89
N GLU A 120 8.08 -12.87 10.71
CA GLU A 120 9.54 -13.04 10.68
C GLU A 120 10.21 -12.54 9.39
N ALA A 121 9.57 -12.71 8.23
CA ALA A 121 10.17 -12.28 6.95
C ALA A 121 10.30 -10.76 6.86
N LEU A 122 9.35 -10.03 7.46
CA LEU A 122 9.33 -8.58 7.52
C LEU A 122 10.38 -8.04 8.50
N ASN A 123 10.57 -8.72 9.63
CA ASN A 123 11.61 -8.36 10.61
C ASN A 123 13.03 -8.55 10.07
N LEU A 124 13.25 -9.53 9.18
CA LEU A 124 14.58 -9.75 8.58
C LEU A 124 14.99 -8.62 7.62
N PHE A 125 14.03 -7.98 6.95
CA PHE A 125 14.28 -6.85 6.04
C PHE A 125 14.43 -5.50 6.76
N LEU A 126 13.84 -5.35 7.96
CA LEU A 126 13.91 -4.11 8.75
C LEU A 126 15.07 -4.09 9.77
N ALA A 127 15.79 -5.21 9.93
CA ALA A 127 16.88 -5.37 10.91
C ALA A 127 18.30 -5.13 10.34
N THR A 128 18.43 -4.64 9.11
CA THR A 128 19.71 -4.27 8.47
C THR A 128 19.74 -2.80 8.13
#